data_AF-A0A659S0S0-F1
#
_entry.id   AF-A0A659S0S0-F1
#
_cell.length_a   1.000
_cell.length_b   1.000
_cell.length_c   1.000
_cell.angle_alpha   90.00
_cell.angle_beta   90.00
_cell.angle_gamma   90.00
#
_symmetry.space_group_name_H-M   'P 1'
#
loop_
_entity.id
_entity.type
_entity.pdbx_description
1 polymer ?
#
loop_
_entity_poly.entity_id
_entity_poly.type
_entity_poly.pdbx_seq_one_letter_code
_entity_poly.pdbx_strand_id
1 'polypeptide(L)'
;YEQMQAAGKTAADIEKVTIRTHEACLRIIDKKGPLNNPADRDHCIQYMVAVPLLFGRLTAADYEDEVAQDKRIDALREKIVCYEDPAFTADYHDPEKRAIGNAITVEFTDGSRFGEVVVEYPIGHARRRADGIPKLIEKFKINLARQFPTRQQQRILDVSLDRARLEQMPVNEYLDLYVI
;
A
#
# COMPACT_ATOMS: atom_id res chain seq x y z
N TYR A 1 8.23 -10.01 3.72
CA TYR A 1 7.71 -10.73 4.89
C TYR A 1 7.75 -12.24 4.71
N GLU A 2 6.99 -12.83 3.79
CA GLU A 2 6.95 -14.30 3.60
C GLU A 2 8.32 -14.92 3.32
N GLN A 3 9.16 -14.27 2.50
CA GLN A 3 10.54 -14.71 2.28
C GLN A 3 11.38 -14.73 3.56
N MET A 4 11.18 -13.76 4.47
CA MET A 4 11.86 -13.75 5.77
C MET A 4 11.40 -14.93 6.62
N GLN A 5 10.08 -15.15 6.72
CA GLN A 5 9.50 -16.26 7.46
C GLN A 5 10.01 -17.62 6.95
N ALA A 6 10.02 -17.82 5.62
CA ALA A 6 10.53 -19.04 5.00
C ALA A 6 12.03 -19.28 5.26
N ALA A 7 12.81 -18.19 5.40
CA ALA A 7 14.23 -18.25 5.75
C ALA A 7 14.49 -18.32 7.26
N GLY A 8 13.44 -18.40 8.10
CA GLY A 8 13.58 -18.37 9.57
C GLY A 8 14.07 -17.03 10.11
N LYS A 9 13.91 -15.94 9.34
CA LYS A 9 14.34 -14.58 9.68
C LYS A 9 13.18 -13.74 10.18
N THR A 10 13.48 -12.82 11.08
CA THR A 10 12.56 -11.86 11.68
C THR A 10 13.02 -10.43 11.40
N ALA A 11 12.17 -9.45 11.69
CA ALA A 11 12.53 -8.04 11.59
C ALA A 11 13.68 -7.65 12.54
N ALA A 12 13.90 -8.41 13.62
CA ALA A 12 15.00 -8.17 14.56
C ALA A 12 16.37 -8.49 13.92
N ASP A 13 16.41 -9.42 12.96
CA ASP A 13 17.62 -9.82 12.26
C ASP A 13 18.05 -8.83 11.17
N ILE A 14 17.19 -7.85 10.85
CA ILE A 14 17.49 -6.83 9.84
C ILE A 14 18.58 -5.90 10.37
N GLU A 15 19.66 -5.77 9.62
CA GLU A 15 20.70 -4.78 9.84
C GLU A 15 20.36 -3.47 9.13
N LYS A 16 19.94 -3.56 7.87
CA LYS A 16 19.66 -2.39 7.03
C LYS A 16 18.57 -2.70 6.01
N VAL A 17 17.73 -1.70 5.74
CA VAL A 17 16.80 -1.71 4.62
C VAL A 17 17.14 -0.54 3.72
N THR A 18 17.31 -0.82 2.44
CA THR A 18 17.60 0.20 1.44
C THR A 18 16.41 0.33 0.51
N ILE A 19 15.86 1.54 0.37
CA ILE A 19 14.76 1.88 -0.52
C ILE A 19 15.29 2.77 -1.64
N ARG A 20 15.34 2.23 -2.84
CA ARG A 20 15.61 2.99 -4.06
C ARG A 20 14.28 3.47 -4.64
N THR A 21 14.11 4.78 -4.79
CA THR A 21 12.82 5.40 -5.12
C THR A 21 12.98 6.62 -6.04
N HIS A 22 11.89 7.27 -6.43
CA HIS A 22 11.88 8.50 -7.23
C HIS A 22 11.88 9.80 -6.39
N GLU A 23 12.29 10.93 -6.97
CA GLU A 23 12.40 12.26 -6.34
C GLU A 23 11.15 12.66 -5.54
N ALA A 24 9.96 12.47 -6.11
CA ALA A 24 8.70 12.84 -5.47
C ALA A 24 8.47 12.09 -4.14
N CYS A 25 8.92 10.82 -4.04
CA CYS A 25 8.83 10.07 -2.79
C CYS A 25 9.71 10.71 -1.71
N LEU A 26 10.96 11.01 -2.04
CA LEU A 26 11.90 11.62 -1.11
C LEU A 26 11.40 12.98 -0.62
N ARG A 27 10.85 13.78 -1.54
CA ARG A 27 10.38 15.12 -1.21
C ARG A 27 9.11 15.13 -0.36
N ILE A 28 8.22 14.14 -0.51
CA ILE A 28 6.86 14.18 0.06
C ILE A 28 6.73 13.29 1.30
N ILE A 29 7.35 12.10 1.30
CA ILE A 29 7.09 11.07 2.32
C ILE A 29 8.34 10.44 2.94
N ASP A 30 9.56 10.90 2.62
CA ASP A 30 10.76 10.53 3.38
C ASP A 30 10.81 11.37 4.67
N LYS A 31 10.41 10.76 5.79
CA LYS A 31 10.34 11.42 7.10
C LYS A 31 11.22 10.70 8.11
N LYS A 32 12.11 11.46 8.75
CA LYS A 32 12.94 11.01 9.89
C LYS A 32 12.44 11.59 11.20
N GLY A 33 12.71 10.89 12.29
CA GLY A 33 12.31 11.33 13.64
C GLY A 33 10.89 10.89 14.04
N PRO A 34 10.35 11.47 15.13
CA PRO A 34 9.07 11.04 15.69
C PRO A 34 7.88 11.36 14.76
N LEU A 35 6.86 10.50 14.80
CA LEU A 35 5.59 10.65 14.06
C LEU A 35 4.44 10.77 15.07
N ASN A 36 3.76 11.91 15.09
CA ASN A 36 2.92 12.27 16.24
C ASN A 36 1.43 12.03 16.02
N ASN A 37 1.01 11.70 14.81
CA ASN A 37 -0.39 11.47 14.46
C ASN A 37 -0.49 10.50 13.27
N PRO A 38 -1.69 9.97 12.97
CA PRO A 38 -1.89 9.08 11.83
C PRO A 38 -1.45 9.66 10.48
N ALA A 39 -1.65 10.97 10.26
CA ALA A 39 -1.26 11.66 9.03
C ALA A 39 0.27 11.78 8.85
N ASP A 40 1.03 11.75 9.95
CA ASP A 40 2.48 11.68 9.89
C ASP A 40 2.93 10.29 9.40
N ARG A 41 2.21 9.24 9.81
CA ARG A 41 2.54 7.83 9.59
C ARG A 41 2.16 7.34 8.20
N ASP A 42 0.97 7.70 7.72
CA ASP A 42 0.54 7.38 6.35
C ASP A 42 1.32 8.18 5.28
N HIS A 43 2.02 9.25 5.68
CA HIS A 43 2.96 10.01 4.85
C HIS A 43 4.44 9.79 5.25
N CYS A 44 4.78 8.60 5.77
CA CYS A 44 6.16 8.20 6.04
C CYS A 44 6.47 6.87 5.35
N ILE A 45 7.30 6.87 4.30
CA ILE A 45 7.66 5.64 3.59
C ILE A 45 8.33 4.61 4.49
N GLN A 46 9.17 5.06 5.42
CA GLN A 46 9.82 4.18 6.39
C GLN A 46 8.79 3.46 7.26
N TYR A 47 7.74 4.17 7.72
CA TYR A 47 6.67 3.56 8.50
C TYR A 47 5.88 2.56 7.65
N MET A 48 5.49 2.96 6.44
CA MET A 48 4.73 2.12 5.50
C MET A 48 5.50 0.87 5.03
N VAL A 49 6.84 0.85 5.15
CA VAL A 49 7.67 -0.34 4.88
C VAL A 49 7.95 -1.15 6.16
N ALA A 50 8.19 -0.48 7.29
CA ALA A 50 8.48 -1.16 8.56
C ALA A 50 7.31 -2.03 9.03
N VAL A 51 6.08 -1.53 8.96
CA VAL A 51 4.87 -2.25 9.41
C VAL A 51 4.67 -3.57 8.63
N PRO A 52 4.68 -3.61 7.29
CA PRO A 52 4.66 -4.88 6.55
C PRO A 52 5.83 -5.83 6.84
N LEU A 53 7.03 -5.32 7.07
CA LEU A 53 8.18 -6.17 7.42
C LEU A 53 8.03 -6.81 8.81
N LEU A 54 7.31 -6.15 9.73
CA LEU A 54 7.01 -6.65 11.06
C LEU A 54 5.80 -7.59 11.09
N PHE A 55 4.72 -7.21 10.41
CA PHE A 55 3.39 -7.83 10.60
C PHE A 55 2.85 -8.53 9.35
N GLY A 56 3.50 -8.37 8.20
CA GLY A 56 3.02 -8.94 6.92
C GLY A 56 1.76 -8.26 6.39
N ARG A 57 1.38 -7.09 6.91
CA ARG A 57 0.18 -6.34 6.53
C ARG A 57 0.39 -4.83 6.64
N LEU A 58 -0.51 -4.06 6.05
CA LEU A 58 -0.66 -2.63 6.25
C LEU A 58 -2.13 -2.25 6.02
N THR A 59 -2.78 -1.76 7.07
CA THR A 59 -4.20 -1.40 7.13
C THR A 59 -4.36 -0.01 7.74
N ALA A 60 -5.56 0.57 7.64
CA ALA A 60 -5.82 1.88 8.23
C ALA A 60 -5.56 1.91 9.75
N ALA A 61 -5.88 0.83 10.46
CA ALA A 61 -5.66 0.71 11.90
C ALA A 61 -4.17 0.70 12.29
N ASP A 62 -3.28 0.32 11.37
CA ASP A 62 -1.84 0.29 11.65
C ASP A 62 -1.23 1.70 11.73
N TYR A 63 -1.96 2.75 11.35
CA TYR A 63 -1.56 4.15 11.53
C TYR A 63 -2.05 4.74 12.86
N GLU A 64 -2.89 4.04 13.61
CA GLU A 64 -3.41 4.52 14.90
C GLU A 64 -2.36 4.35 16.02
N ASP A 65 -2.53 5.12 17.09
CA ASP A 65 -1.56 5.20 18.19
C ASP A 65 -1.29 3.83 18.85
N GLU A 66 -2.30 2.96 18.91
CA GLU A 66 -2.17 1.63 19.51
C GLU A 66 -1.09 0.79 18.82
N VAL A 67 -1.03 0.80 17.49
CA VAL A 67 0.00 0.07 16.74
C VAL A 67 1.31 0.84 16.72
N ALA A 68 1.24 2.17 16.57
CA ALA A 68 2.42 3.02 16.50
C ALA A 68 3.27 3.02 17.79
N GLN A 69 2.71 2.62 18.93
CA GLN A 69 3.44 2.44 20.19
C GLN A 69 4.43 1.26 20.19
N ASP A 70 4.36 0.35 19.21
CA ASP A 70 5.32 -0.73 19.09
C ASP A 70 6.72 -0.19 18.72
N LYS A 71 7.60 -0.17 19.72
CA LYS A 71 8.98 0.34 19.59
C LYS A 71 9.80 -0.34 18.48
N ARG A 72 9.41 -1.55 18.04
CA ARG A 72 10.07 -2.23 16.93
C ARG A 72 9.88 -1.50 15.61
N ILE A 73 8.79 -0.76 15.45
CA ILE A 73 8.53 0.04 14.24
C ILE A 73 9.59 1.12 14.13
N ASP A 74 9.77 1.94 15.17
CA ASP A 74 10.75 3.02 15.17
C ASP A 74 12.19 2.50 15.06
N ALA A 75 12.52 1.43 15.79
CA ALA A 75 13.83 0.79 15.69
C ALA A 75 14.14 0.26 14.29
N LEU A 76 13.12 -0.22 13.55
CA LEU A 76 13.30 -0.64 12.17
C LEU A 76 13.38 0.57 11.22
N ARG A 77 12.58 1.61 11.45
CA ARG A 77 12.62 2.86 10.65
C ARG A 77 14.01 3.50 10.65
N GLU A 78 14.72 3.47 11.78
CA GLU A 78 16.10 3.97 11.88
C GLU A 78 17.09 3.23 10.98
N LYS A 79 16.79 1.99 10.60
CA LYS A 79 17.59 1.17 9.68
C LYS A 79 17.20 1.35 8.21
N ILE A 80 16.16 2.12 7.91
CA ILE A 80 15.66 2.34 6.55
C ILE A 80 16.33 3.58 5.95
N VAL A 81 17.03 3.39 4.83
CA VAL A 81 17.64 4.47 4.06
C VAL A 81 16.99 4.57 2.70
N CYS A 82 16.54 5.77 2.34
CA CYS A 82 15.96 6.08 1.03
C CYS A 82 16.97 6.84 0.17
N TYR A 83 17.03 6.54 -1.13
CA TYR A 83 17.79 7.34 -2.09
C TYR A 83 17.13 7.35 -3.47
N GLU A 84 17.47 8.36 -4.27
CA GLU A 84 16.88 8.58 -5.58
C GLU A 84 17.50 7.65 -6.64
N ASP A 85 16.64 7.06 -7.47
CA ASP A 85 17.00 6.56 -8.79
C ASP A 85 16.50 7.51 -9.88
N PRO A 86 17.40 8.16 -10.63
CA PRO A 86 17.03 9.03 -11.75
C PRO A 86 16.15 8.35 -12.81
N ALA A 87 16.28 7.04 -13.02
CA ALA A 87 15.44 6.29 -13.95
C ALA A 87 13.99 6.18 -13.43
N PHE A 88 13.79 5.97 -12.12
CA PHE A 88 12.45 5.99 -11.53
C PHE A 88 11.85 7.39 -11.56
N THR A 89 12.65 8.43 -11.32
CA THR A 89 12.21 9.82 -11.48
C THR A 89 11.80 10.13 -12.91
N ALA A 90 12.57 9.70 -13.91
CA ALA A 90 12.23 9.89 -15.32
C ALA A 90 10.90 9.18 -15.68
N ASP A 91 10.75 7.92 -15.28
CA ASP A 91 9.56 7.12 -15.57
C ASP A 91 8.30 7.58 -14.81
N TYR A 92 8.47 8.28 -13.69
CA TYR A 92 7.39 8.95 -12.97
C TYR A 92 6.80 10.12 -13.77
N HIS A 93 7.66 10.88 -14.47
CA HIS A 93 7.24 12.03 -15.27
C HIS A 93 6.85 11.69 -16.70
N ASP A 94 7.31 10.55 -17.24
CA ASP A 94 6.94 10.07 -18.56
C ASP A 94 5.41 9.86 -18.64
N PRO A 95 4.68 10.63 -19.47
CA PRO A 95 3.23 10.53 -19.61
C PRO A 95 2.74 9.15 -20.07
N GLU A 96 3.57 8.41 -20.81
CA GLU A 96 3.23 7.07 -21.31
C GLU A 96 3.41 6.01 -20.21
N LYS A 97 4.29 6.25 -19.23
CA LYS A 97 4.56 5.32 -18.14
C LYS A 97 3.80 5.67 -16.87
N ARG A 98 4.07 6.84 -16.30
CA ARG A 98 3.60 7.31 -14.98
C ARG A 98 3.88 6.28 -13.89
N ALA A 99 5.07 5.70 -13.91
CA ALA A 99 5.47 4.67 -12.96
C ALA A 99 5.62 5.26 -11.55
N ILE A 100 5.41 4.43 -10.52
CA ILE A 100 5.62 4.79 -9.11
C ILE A 100 6.65 3.82 -8.52
N GLY A 101 7.83 3.84 -9.13
CA GLY A 101 8.88 2.84 -8.92
C GLY A 101 9.48 2.89 -7.53
N ASN A 102 9.50 1.74 -6.87
CA ASN A 102 10.23 1.52 -5.63
C ASN A 102 10.93 0.17 -5.68
N ALA A 103 12.14 0.11 -5.13
CA ALA A 103 12.87 -1.12 -4.93
C ALA A 103 13.36 -1.24 -3.49
N ILE A 104 13.23 -2.43 -2.92
CA ILE A 104 13.58 -2.71 -1.52
C ILE A 104 14.63 -3.80 -1.47
N THR A 105 15.74 -3.50 -0.79
CA THR A 105 16.78 -4.46 -0.40
C THR A 105 16.80 -4.59 1.11
N VAL A 106 16.86 -5.83 1.62
CA VAL A 106 16.97 -6.13 3.05
C VAL A 106 18.29 -6.88 3.30
N GLU A 107 19.10 -6.30 4.18
CA GLU A 107 20.40 -6.80 4.62
C GLU A 107 20.28 -7.23 6.10
N PHE A 108 20.86 -8.38 6.44
CA PHE A 108 20.73 -9.00 7.76
C PHE A 108 22.05 -9.00 8.53
N THR A 109 21.97 -9.06 9.85
CA THR A 109 23.11 -9.01 10.77
C THR A 109 24.07 -10.20 10.66
N ASP A 110 23.66 -11.29 10.01
CA ASP A 110 24.51 -12.45 9.68
C ASP A 110 25.32 -12.24 8.38
N GLY A 111 25.25 -11.05 7.79
CA GLY A 111 25.93 -10.68 6.54
C GLY A 111 25.22 -11.14 5.27
N SER A 112 24.13 -11.90 5.37
CA SER A 112 23.33 -12.27 4.20
C SER A 112 22.36 -11.15 3.79
N ARG A 113 21.89 -11.20 2.56
CA ARG A 113 20.87 -10.28 2.02
C ARG A 113 19.92 -11.00 1.09
N PHE A 114 18.71 -10.48 0.97
CA PHE A 114 17.83 -10.90 -0.12
C PHE A 114 18.15 -10.17 -1.42
N GLY A 115 17.72 -10.76 -2.53
CA GLY A 115 17.69 -10.06 -3.81
C GLY A 115 16.78 -8.84 -3.72
N GLU A 116 17.16 -7.76 -4.41
CA GLU A 116 16.34 -6.55 -4.47
C GLU A 116 15.00 -6.88 -5.14
N VAL A 117 13.90 -6.44 -4.52
CA VAL A 117 12.56 -6.57 -5.07
C VAL A 117 12.13 -5.23 -5.63
N VAL A 118 11.85 -5.18 -6.93
CA VAL A 118 11.42 -3.97 -7.65
C VAL A 118 9.95 -4.05 -7.97
N VAL A 119 9.21 -2.98 -7.68
CA VAL A 119 7.83 -2.79 -8.14
C VAL A 119 7.72 -1.42 -8.82
N GLU A 120 7.56 -1.43 -10.14
CA GLU A 120 7.42 -0.21 -10.93
C GLU A 120 5.99 0.35 -10.94
N TYR A 121 5.01 -0.55 -10.99
CA TYR A 121 3.60 -0.19 -11.13
C TYR A 121 2.79 -0.77 -9.97
N PRO A 122 2.22 0.08 -9.09
CA PRO A 122 1.37 -0.40 -8.01
C PRO A 122 0.11 -1.06 -8.56
N ILE A 123 -0.54 -1.89 -7.75
CA ILE A 123 -1.72 -2.66 -8.18
C ILE A 123 -2.89 -1.77 -8.67
N GLY A 124 -2.97 -0.53 -8.18
CA GLY A 124 -3.95 0.46 -8.64
C GLY A 124 -3.60 1.15 -9.97
N HIS A 125 -2.43 0.90 -10.55
CA HIS A 125 -1.99 1.54 -11.79
C HIS A 125 -2.74 1.01 -13.02
N ALA A 126 -2.88 1.84 -14.07
CA ALA A 126 -3.58 1.47 -15.31
C ALA A 126 -2.99 0.20 -15.98
N ARG A 127 -1.67 0.03 -15.91
CA ARG A 127 -0.95 -1.14 -16.44
C ARG A 127 -1.20 -2.44 -15.65
N ARG A 128 -1.80 -2.38 -14.45
CA ARG A 128 -2.08 -3.53 -13.57
C ARG A 128 -3.57 -3.84 -13.44
N ARG A 129 -4.43 -3.34 -14.34
CA ARG A 129 -5.90 -3.48 -14.23
C ARG A 129 -6.38 -4.93 -14.14
N ALA A 130 -5.75 -5.86 -14.85
CA ALA A 130 -6.08 -7.29 -14.77
C ALA A 130 -5.98 -7.84 -13.34
N ASP A 131 -4.98 -7.38 -12.58
CA ASP A 131 -4.77 -7.81 -11.20
C ASP A 131 -5.51 -6.92 -10.18
N GLY A 132 -5.66 -5.63 -10.50
CA GLY A 132 -6.25 -4.64 -9.62
C GLY A 132 -7.77 -4.63 -9.57
N ILE A 133 -8.45 -4.88 -10.70
CA ILE A 133 -9.92 -4.87 -10.76
C ILE A 133 -10.54 -5.93 -9.83
N PRO A 134 -10.06 -7.20 -9.79
CA PRO A 134 -10.56 -8.18 -8.82
C PRO A 134 -10.45 -7.69 -7.38
N LYS A 135 -9.31 -7.08 -7.01
CA LYS A 135 -9.11 -6.52 -5.66
C LYS A 135 -10.01 -5.31 -5.37
N LEU A 136 -10.28 -4.48 -6.38
CA LEU A 136 -11.19 -3.33 -6.27
C LEU A 136 -12.63 -3.79 -6.05
N ILE A 137 -13.08 -4.85 -6.74
CA ILE A 137 -14.39 -5.45 -6.55
C ILE A 137 -14.53 -6.02 -5.14
N GLU A 138 -13.53 -6.76 -4.66
CA GLU A 138 -13.55 -7.29 -3.28
C GLU A 138 -13.56 -6.16 -2.24
N LYS A 139 -12.77 -5.09 -2.44
CA LYS A 139 -12.84 -3.87 -1.62
C LYS A 139 -14.24 -3.27 -1.62
N PHE A 140 -14.90 -3.20 -2.77
CA PHE A 140 -16.26 -2.65 -2.89
C PHE A 140 -17.27 -3.48 -2.10
N LYS A 141 -17.25 -4.81 -2.24
CA LYS A 141 -18.10 -5.73 -1.47
C LYS A 141 -17.91 -5.58 0.05
N ILE A 142 -16.65 -5.58 0.50
CA ILE A 142 -16.30 -5.43 1.93
C ILE A 142 -16.88 -4.11 2.48
N ASN A 143 -16.78 -3.02 1.72
CA ASN A 143 -17.27 -1.72 2.17
C ASN A 143 -18.79 -1.61 2.16
N LEU A 144 -19.48 -2.21 1.18
CA LEU A 144 -20.95 -2.30 1.20
C LEU A 144 -21.45 -3.07 2.44
N ALA A 145 -20.77 -4.15 2.79
CA ALA A 145 -21.14 -4.98 3.94
C ALA A 145 -21.02 -4.26 5.29
N ARG A 146 -20.30 -3.13 5.37
CA ARG A 146 -20.19 -2.31 6.59
C ARG A 146 -21.45 -1.49 6.87
N GLN A 147 -22.28 -1.24 5.86
CA GLN A 147 -23.39 -0.28 5.94
C GLN A 147 -24.76 -0.88 5.59
N PHE A 148 -24.80 -1.88 4.72
CA PHE A 148 -26.05 -2.37 4.14
C PHE A 148 -26.34 -3.82 4.48
N PRO A 149 -27.61 -4.24 4.62
CA PRO A 149 -27.98 -5.65 4.74
C PRO A 149 -27.72 -6.40 3.43
N THR A 150 -27.51 -7.72 3.51
CA THR A 150 -27.10 -8.58 2.38
C THR A 150 -27.95 -8.38 1.11
N ARG A 151 -29.27 -8.25 1.25
CA ARG A 151 -30.18 -8.04 0.12
C ARG A 151 -29.91 -6.73 -0.63
N GLN A 152 -29.58 -5.66 0.10
CA GLN A 152 -29.27 -4.36 -0.49
C GLN A 152 -27.87 -4.36 -1.10
N GLN A 153 -26.89 -4.99 -0.44
CA GLN A 153 -25.55 -5.19 -1.01
C GLN A 153 -25.61 -5.86 -2.39
N GLN A 154 -26.39 -6.95 -2.52
CA GLN A 154 -26.52 -7.68 -3.78
C GLN A 154 -27.16 -6.83 -4.88
N ARG A 155 -28.24 -6.09 -4.55
CA ARG A 155 -28.90 -5.18 -5.51
C ARG A 155 -27.96 -4.11 -6.05
N ILE A 156 -27.14 -3.53 -5.16
CA ILE A 156 -26.12 -2.55 -5.56
C ILE A 156 -25.09 -3.22 -6.47
N LEU A 157 -24.53 -4.35 -6.06
CA LEU A 157 -23.50 -5.08 -6.83
C LEU A 157 -23.98 -5.50 -8.22
N ASP A 158 -25.20 -6.02 -8.34
CA ASP A 158 -25.78 -6.49 -9.61
C ASP A 158 -25.90 -5.35 -10.64
N VAL A 159 -26.11 -4.12 -10.19
CA VAL A 159 -26.15 -2.94 -11.08
C VAL A 159 -24.74 -2.41 -11.30
N SER A 160 -23.96 -2.17 -10.25
CA SER A 160 -22.64 -1.53 -10.37
C SER A 160 -21.64 -2.33 -11.20
N LEU A 161 -21.78 -3.66 -11.26
CA LEU A 161 -20.88 -4.53 -12.01
C LEU A 161 -21.35 -4.82 -13.45
N ASP A 162 -22.60 -4.47 -13.79
CA ASP A 162 -23.11 -4.53 -15.16
C ASP A 162 -23.06 -3.12 -15.78
N ARG A 163 -22.02 -2.89 -16.57
CA ARG A 163 -21.78 -1.59 -17.20
C ARG A 163 -22.95 -1.13 -18.07
N ALA A 164 -23.51 -2.02 -18.89
CA ALA A 164 -24.57 -1.65 -19.83
C ALA A 164 -25.85 -1.26 -19.08
N ARG A 165 -26.15 -1.99 -17.99
CA ARG A 165 -27.27 -1.68 -17.11
C ARG A 165 -27.07 -0.38 -16.33
N LEU A 166 -25.87 -0.17 -15.78
CA LEU A 166 -25.55 1.04 -15.02
C LEU A 166 -25.62 2.30 -15.89
N GLU A 167 -25.09 2.26 -17.12
CA GLU A 167 -25.11 3.40 -18.05
C GLU A 167 -26.52 3.84 -18.46
N GLN A 168 -27.51 2.95 -18.35
CA GLN A 168 -28.92 3.22 -18.67
C GLN A 168 -29.76 3.63 -17.45
N MET A 169 -29.25 3.45 -16.23
CA MET A 169 -30.01 3.71 -15.01
C MET A 169 -30.10 5.22 -14.73
N PRO A 170 -31.29 5.78 -14.45
CA PRO A 170 -31.42 7.15 -13.99
C PRO A 170 -30.59 7.38 -12.73
N VAL A 171 -29.91 8.53 -12.66
CA VAL A 171 -28.99 8.84 -11.55
C VAL A 171 -29.69 8.76 -10.20
N ASN A 172 -30.92 9.28 -10.08
CA ASN A 172 -31.69 9.21 -8.86
C ASN A 172 -31.98 7.76 -8.44
N GLU A 173 -32.37 6.89 -9.38
CA GLU A 173 -32.68 5.49 -9.07
C GLU A 173 -31.44 4.71 -8.62
N TYR A 174 -30.26 5.03 -9.17
CA TYR A 174 -29.01 4.41 -8.70
C TYR A 174 -28.67 4.87 -7.28
N LEU A 175 -28.81 6.16 -6.98
CA LEU A 175 -28.55 6.70 -5.64
C LEU A 175 -29.56 6.19 -4.60
N ASP A 176 -30.81 5.98 -4.99
CA ASP A 176 -31.85 5.38 -4.13
C ASP A 176 -31.48 3.96 -3.66
N LEU A 177 -30.58 3.25 -4.36
CA LEU A 177 -30.06 1.95 -3.89
C LEU A 177 -29.20 2.07 -2.63
N TYR A 178 -28.66 3.25 -2.32
CA TYR A 178 -27.75 3.51 -1.19
C TYR A 178 -28.42 4.17 0.02
N VAL A 179 -29.74 4.40 -0.04
CA VAL A 179 -30.52 4.92 1.09
C VAL A 179 -30.92 3.76 2.02
N ILE A 180 -30.89 4.00 3.33
CA ILE A 180 -31.39 3.07 4.37
C ILE A 180 -32.80 3.48 4.76
#